data_AF-A0A0H2RJM2-F1
#
_entry.id   AF-A0A0H2RJM2-F1
#
_cell.length_a   1.000
_cell.length_b   1.000
_cell.length_c   1.000
_cell.angle_alpha   90.00
_cell.angle_beta   90.00
_cell.angle_gamma   90.00
#
_symmetry.space_group_name_H-M   'P 1'
#
loop_
_entity.id
_entity.type
_entity.pdbx_description
1 polymer ?
#
loop_
_entity_poly.entity_id
_entity_poly.type
_entity_poly.pdbx_seq_one_letter_code
_entity_poly.pdbx_strand_id
1 'polypeptide(L)'
;PDQVTYWISRGRHLHSIPDIANVAAYRDQWRGWYRSLMPAWRKADGNVWPLLRESRPEETWPILMKSGPNGILVIFMALYWWSEAVGGESDDLESAFDDVAWV
;
A
#
# COMPACT_ATOMS: atom_id res chain seq x y z
N PRO A 1 4.66 -4.61 3.92
CA PRO A 1 4.38 -5.04 5.31
C PRO A 1 4.46 -6.56 5.48
N ASP A 2 5.03 -7.03 6.58
CA ASP A 2 5.15 -8.47 6.87
C ASP A 2 3.78 -9.16 6.93
N GLN A 3 2.77 -8.44 7.43
CA GLN A 3 1.38 -8.87 7.49
C GLN A 3 0.82 -9.23 6.10
N VAL A 4 1.21 -8.50 5.06
CA VAL A 4 0.76 -8.76 3.68
C VAL A 4 1.35 -10.07 3.18
N THR A 5 2.65 -10.27 3.34
CA THR A 5 3.34 -11.51 2.93
C THR A 5 2.75 -12.72 3.67
N TYR A 6 2.55 -12.58 4.98
CA TYR A 6 1.95 -13.61 5.81
C TYR A 6 0.54 -13.98 5.31
N TRP A 7 -0.34 -12.99 5.11
CA TRP A 7 -1.71 -13.20 4.64
C TRP A 7 -1.80 -13.85 3.25
N ILE A 8 -0.93 -13.44 2.33
CA ILE A 8 -0.85 -14.05 0.98
C ILE A 8 -0.45 -15.52 1.07
N SER A 9 0.58 -15.85 1.86
CA SER A 9 1.07 -17.22 2.01
C SER A 9 0.04 -18.18 2.63
N ARG A 10 -0.95 -17.63 3.34
CA ARG A 10 -2.04 -18.35 4.00
C ARG A 10 -3.33 -18.40 3.17
N GLY A 11 -3.28 -18.11 1.87
CA GLY A 11 -4.43 -18.27 0.99
C GLY A 11 -5.42 -17.10 1.01
N ARG A 12 -5.03 -15.94 1.56
CA ARG A 12 -5.81 -14.69 1.46
C ARG A 12 -7.21 -14.76 2.11
N HIS A 13 -7.32 -15.42 3.26
CA HIS A 13 -8.59 -15.49 4.00
C HIS A 13 -9.05 -14.09 4.44
N LEU A 14 -10.17 -13.62 3.90
CA LEU A 14 -10.67 -12.24 4.11
C LEU A 14 -11.00 -11.93 5.58
N HIS A 15 -11.42 -12.94 6.34
CA HIS A 15 -11.78 -12.79 7.76
C HIS A 15 -10.58 -12.90 8.71
N SER A 16 -9.38 -13.17 8.20
CA SER A 16 -8.16 -13.24 9.01
C SER A 16 -7.43 -11.91 8.94
N ILE A 17 -7.89 -10.96 9.77
CA ILE A 17 -7.26 -9.65 9.92
C ILE A 17 -5.98 -9.81 10.75
N PRO A 18 -4.80 -9.42 10.23
CA PRO A 18 -3.55 -9.44 10.99
C PRO A 18 -3.58 -8.44 12.15
N ASP A 19 -3.00 -8.81 13.28
CA ASP A 19 -2.76 -7.87 14.38
C ASP A 19 -1.63 -6.89 14.02
N ILE A 20 -1.88 -5.60 14.23
CA ILE A 20 -0.93 -4.51 13.98
C ILE A 20 -0.66 -3.81 15.31
N ALA A 21 0.27 -4.37 16.08
CA ALA A 21 0.65 -3.84 17.39
C ALA A 21 1.41 -2.49 17.32
N ASN A 22 2.08 -2.19 16.20
CA ASN A 22 2.82 -0.95 16.00
C ASN A 22 2.44 -0.29 14.67
N VAL A 23 1.52 0.67 14.75
CA VAL A 23 0.98 1.41 13.60
C VAL A 23 2.08 2.20 12.86
N ALA A 24 3.02 2.81 13.58
CA ALA A 24 4.10 3.59 12.95
C ALA A 24 5.03 2.70 12.11
N ALA A 25 5.42 1.54 12.65
CA ALA A 25 6.21 0.57 11.90
C ALA A 25 5.45 0.02 10.69
N TYR A 26 4.15 -0.27 10.86
CA TYR A 26 3.31 -0.73 9.75
C TYR A 26 3.19 0.31 8.65
N ARG A 27 2.96 1.58 8.99
CA ARG A 27 2.93 2.72 8.06
C ARG A 27 4.20 2.76 7.21
N ASP A 28 5.37 2.71 7.84
CA ASP A 28 6.64 2.84 7.14
C ASP A 28 6.88 1.64 6.20
N GLN A 29 6.56 0.43 6.67
CA GLN A 29 6.61 -0.78 5.84
C GLN A 29 5.60 -0.77 4.70
N TRP A 30 4.40 -0.22 4.93
CA TRP A 30 3.35 -0.12 3.93
C TRP A 30 3.76 0.87 2.85
N ARG A 31 4.23 2.06 3.21
CA ARG A 31 4.72 3.08 2.26
C ARG A 31 5.88 2.55 1.44
N GLY A 32 6.85 1.88 2.08
CA GLY A 32 7.99 1.27 1.38
C GLY A 32 7.57 0.18 0.39
N TRP A 33 6.67 -0.71 0.81
CA TRP A 33 6.14 -1.75 -0.06
C TRP A 33 5.31 -1.18 -1.20
N TYR A 34 4.35 -0.29 -0.92
CA TYR A 34 3.52 0.36 -1.93
C TYR A 34 4.39 1.12 -2.95
N ARG A 35 5.37 1.90 -2.49
CA ARG A 35 6.38 2.55 -3.36
C ARG A 35 7.10 1.55 -4.27
N SER A 36 7.39 0.33 -3.81
CA SER A 36 8.03 -0.68 -4.66
C SER A 36 7.16 -1.13 -5.83
N LEU A 37 5.82 -1.10 -5.66
CA LEU A 37 4.83 -1.45 -6.68
C LEU A 37 4.63 -0.35 -7.72
N MET A 38 4.98 0.89 -7.36
CA MET A 38 4.83 2.05 -8.24
C MET A 38 5.84 2.00 -9.38
N PRO A 39 5.52 2.58 -10.54
CA PRO A 39 6.48 2.75 -11.62
C PRO A 39 7.57 3.76 -11.23
N ALA A 40 8.71 3.71 -11.93
CA ALA A 40 9.89 4.50 -11.58
C ALA A 40 9.62 6.02 -11.57
N TRP A 41 8.81 6.51 -12.51
CA TRP A 41 8.47 7.93 -12.63
C TRP A 41 7.67 8.49 -11.45
N ARG A 42 7.00 7.65 -10.64
CA ARG A 42 6.33 8.10 -9.39
C ARG A 42 7.27 8.24 -8.20
N LYS A 43 8.44 7.60 -8.26
CA LYS A 43 9.38 7.54 -7.16
C LYS A 43 10.25 8.78 -7.25
N ALA A 44 10.03 9.75 -6.37
CA ALA A 44 11.01 10.82 -6.16
C ALA A 44 12.37 10.22 -5.73
N ASP A 45 13.43 11.00 -5.91
CA ASP A 45 14.74 10.66 -5.35
C ASP A 45 14.63 10.57 -3.83
N GLY A 46 15.03 9.44 -3.25
CA GLY A 46 14.88 9.15 -1.82
C GLY A 46 13.52 8.58 -1.40
N ASN A 47 13.36 8.22 -0.13
CA ASN A 47 12.13 7.65 0.46
C ASN A 47 11.11 8.76 0.82
N VAL A 48 10.78 9.63 -0.13
CA VAL A 48 9.87 10.76 0.09
C VAL A 48 8.42 10.32 -0.11
N TRP A 49 7.55 10.79 0.79
CA TRP A 49 6.09 10.64 0.74
C TRP A 49 5.45 12.05 0.82
N PRO A 50 4.38 12.35 0.06
CA PRO A 50 3.67 11.49 -0.90
C PRO A 50 4.45 11.24 -2.20
N LEU A 51 3.95 10.31 -3.02
CA LEU A 51 4.55 9.99 -4.31
C LEU A 51 4.24 11.05 -5.36
N LEU A 52 5.06 11.12 -6.42
CA LEU A 52 4.84 12.05 -7.52
C LEU A 52 3.55 11.69 -8.26
N ARG A 53 2.77 12.71 -8.63
CA ARG A 53 1.47 12.60 -9.33
C ARG A 53 1.52 13.18 -10.74
N GLU A 54 2.66 13.03 -11.42
CA GLU A 54 2.81 13.50 -12.80
C GLU A 54 2.03 12.60 -13.76
N SER A 55 1.22 13.19 -14.63
CA SER A 55 0.58 12.47 -15.74
C SER A 55 1.62 12.17 -16.83
N ARG A 56 1.91 10.88 -17.04
CA ARG A 56 2.73 10.41 -18.16
C ARG A 56 1.91 9.41 -18.99
N PRO A 57 1.16 9.88 -20.00
CA PRO A 57 0.20 9.05 -20.74
C PRO A 57 0.82 7.87 -21.51
N GLU A 58 2.15 7.88 -21.69
CA GLU A 58 2.88 6.83 -22.41
C GLU A 58 3.51 5.78 -21.47
N GLU A 59 3.44 6.01 -20.16
CA GLU A 59 4.00 5.12 -19.16
C GLU A 59 2.97 4.11 -18.64
N THR A 60 3.42 2.91 -18.34
CA THR A 60 2.55 1.80 -17.91
C THR A 60 2.68 1.52 -16.41
N TRP A 61 1.74 0.72 -15.88
CA TRP A 61 1.73 0.23 -14.49
C TRP A 61 2.12 -1.25 -14.39
N PRO A 62 3.32 -1.66 -14.85
CA PRO A 62 3.64 -3.05 -15.16
C PRO A 62 3.63 -3.98 -13.95
N ILE A 63 3.80 -3.45 -12.73
CA ILE A 63 3.79 -4.26 -11.50
C ILE A 63 2.36 -4.36 -10.96
N LEU A 64 1.63 -3.26 -10.91
CA LEU A 64 0.27 -3.19 -10.38
C LEU A 64 -0.75 -3.92 -11.28
N MET A 65 -0.54 -3.87 -12.60
CA MET A 65 -1.40 -4.54 -13.58
C MET A 65 -1.22 -6.06 -13.61
N LYS A 66 -0.27 -6.63 -12.86
CA LYS A 66 -0.13 -8.09 -12.74
C LYS A 66 -1.09 -8.60 -11.67
N SER A 67 -2.08 -9.37 -12.09
CA SER A 67 -2.95 -10.10 -11.17
C SER A 67 -2.13 -11.07 -10.31
N GLY A 68 -2.53 -11.27 -9.04
CA GLY A 68 -1.84 -12.15 -8.11
C GLY A 68 -1.37 -11.44 -6.82
N PRO A 69 -0.19 -11.80 -6.27
CA PRO A 69 0.31 -11.26 -5.00
C PRO A 69 0.49 -9.74 -4.94
N ASN A 70 0.58 -9.07 -6.10
CA ASN A 70 0.76 -7.62 -6.23
C ASN A 70 -0.48 -6.91 -6.76
N GLY A 71 -1.64 -7.60 -6.82
CA GLY A 71 -2.86 -7.01 -7.33
C GLY A 71 -3.45 -5.95 -6.39
N ILE A 72 -4.25 -5.04 -6.96
CA ILE A 72 -4.87 -3.91 -6.24
C ILE A 72 -5.70 -4.33 -5.01
N LEU A 73 -6.31 -5.52 -5.03
CA LEU A 73 -7.01 -6.08 -3.88
C LEU A 73 -6.13 -6.16 -2.63
N VAL A 74 -4.85 -6.55 -2.79
CA VAL A 74 -3.91 -6.67 -1.68
C VAL A 74 -3.64 -5.31 -1.05
N ILE A 75 -3.60 -4.26 -1.86
CA ILE A 75 -3.41 -2.88 -1.40
C ILE A 75 -4.61 -2.42 -0.57
N PHE A 76 -5.83 -2.68 -1.04
CA PHE A 76 -7.04 -2.35 -0.29
C PHE A 76 -7.14 -3.11 1.03
N MET A 77 -6.81 -4.40 1.04
CA MET A 77 -6.79 -5.17 2.30
C MET A 77 -5.75 -4.61 3.28
N ALA A 78 -4.56 -4.26 2.78
CA ALA A 78 -3.52 -3.69 3.62
C ALA A 78 -3.88 -2.30 4.19
N LEU A 79 -4.65 -1.48 3.46
CA LEU A 79 -5.22 -0.23 3.96
C LEU A 79 -6.33 -0.46 4.98
N TYR A 80 -7.21 -1.43 4.73
CA TYR A 80 -8.27 -1.80 5.66
C TYR A 80 -7.70 -2.25 7.01
N TRP A 81 -6.66 -3.09 7.04
CA TRP A 81 -6.03 -3.47 8.31
C TRP A 81 -5.43 -2.27 9.04
N TRP A 82 -4.85 -1.33 8.29
CA TRP A 82 -4.31 -0.10 8.87
C TRP A 82 -5.43 0.75 9.47
N SER A 83 -6.58 0.90 8.80
CA SER A 83 -7.71 1.65 9.36
C SER A 83 -8.25 1.03 10.64
N GLU A 84 -8.37 -0.30 10.69
CA GLU A 84 -8.78 -1.01 11.91
C GLU A 84 -7.79 -0.81 13.06
N ALA A 85 -6.48 -0.80 12.76
CA ALA A 85 -5.44 -0.63 13.75
C ALA A 85 -5.34 0.80 14.30
N VAL A 86 -5.67 1.82 13.49
CA VAL A 86 -5.71 3.22 13.94
C VAL A 86 -6.95 3.47 14.81
N GLY A 87 -8.10 2.94 14.43
CA GLY A 87 -9.36 3.09 15.18
C GLY A 87 -9.93 4.52 15.23
N GLY A 88 -9.45 5.42 14.37
CA GLY A 88 -9.80 6.84 14.37
C GLY A 88 -9.16 7.63 13.21
N GLU A 89 -9.09 8.95 13.36
CA GLU A 89 -8.49 9.85 12.37
C GLU A 89 -6.96 9.71 12.31
N SER A 90 -6.39 9.73 11.11
CA SER A 90 -4.94 9.71 10.89
C SER A 90 -4.59 10.31 9.54
N ASP A 91 -3.87 11.43 9.56
CA ASP A 91 -3.34 12.11 8.36
C ASP A 91 -2.48 11.16 7.51
N ASP A 92 -1.73 10.27 8.16
CA ASP A 92 -0.87 9.30 7.48
C ASP A 92 -1.70 8.28 6.66
N LEU A 93 -2.82 7.84 7.22
CA LEU A 93 -3.76 6.91 6.59
C LEU A 93 -4.59 7.61 5.49
N GLU A 94 -5.08 8.82 5.76
CA GLU A 94 -5.80 9.63 4.78
C GLU A 94 -4.94 9.92 3.56
N SER A 95 -3.68 10.32 3.76
CA SER A 95 -2.73 10.52 2.67
C SER A 95 -2.47 9.25 1.86
N ALA A 96 -2.48 8.06 2.51
CA ALA A 96 -2.34 6.79 1.82
C ALA A 96 -3.58 6.43 0.99
N PHE A 97 -4.79 6.71 1.51
CA PHE A 97 -6.03 6.57 0.75
C PHE A 97 -6.05 7.51 -0.46
N ASP A 98 -5.68 8.78 -0.26
CA ASP A 98 -5.65 9.78 -1.33
C ASP A 98 -4.67 9.40 -2.44
N ASP A 99 -3.50 8.85 -2.10
CA ASP A 99 -2.56 8.36 -3.14
C ASP A 99 -3.10 7.14 -3.87
N VAL A 100 -3.70 6.18 -3.18
CA VAL A 100 -4.30 4.99 -3.81
C VAL A 100 -5.50 5.37 -4.68
N ALA A 101 -6.30 6.36 -4.30
CA ALA A 101 -7.42 6.85 -5.09
C ALA A 101 -6.97 7.59 -6.37
N TRP A 102 -5.76 8.14 -6.38
CA TRP A 102 -5.17 8.77 -7.56
C TRP A 102 -4.69 7.74 -8.61
N VAL A 103 -4.33 6.53 -8.19
CA VAL A 103 -3.83 5.43 -9.04
C VAL A 103 -4.97 4.72 -9.79
#